data_AF-A0A679J1B3-F1
#
_entry.id   AF-A0A679J1B3-F1
#
_cell.length_a   1.000
_cell.length_b   1.000
_cell.length_c   1.000
_cell.angle_alpha   90.00
_cell.angle_beta   90.00
_cell.angle_gamma   90.00
#
_symmetry.space_group_name_H-M   'P 1'
#
loop_
_entity.id
_entity.type
_entity.pdbx_description
1 polymer ?
#
loop_
_entity_poly.entity_id
_entity_poly.type
_entity_poly.pdbx_seq_one_letter_code
_entity_poly.pdbx_strand_id
1 'polypeptide(L)'
;MSLMQALLAALGVSLSANAGLGWAWVGAREKAATSILQRDDARAAASACSDATDDLRTLADKRAAEAKKAQAAARDKAVIHQQAANTILSTPAAVPADACASAQVRIDSWLRGRVQP
;
A
#
# COMPACT_ATOMS: atom_id res chain seq x y z
N MET A 1 -29.51 73.75 18.38
CA MET A 1 -29.63 72.36 18.87
C MET A 1 -29.46 72.39 20.38
N SER A 2 -30.39 71.80 21.15
CA SER A 2 -30.26 71.75 22.62
C SER A 2 -29.15 70.77 23.04
N LEU A 3 -28.50 71.01 24.17
CA LEU A 3 -27.49 70.11 24.76
C LEU A 3 -27.97 68.65 24.82
N MET A 4 -29.24 68.46 25.18
CA MET A 4 -29.87 67.14 25.24
C MET A 4 -29.91 66.45 23.87
N GLN A 5 -30.19 67.18 22.79
CA GLN A 5 -30.22 66.64 21.43
C GLN A 5 -28.81 66.24 20.96
N ALA A 6 -27.79 67.03 21.32
CA ALA A 6 -26.40 66.69 21.02
C ALA A 6 -25.94 65.42 21.74
N LEU A 7 -26.30 65.25 23.03
CA LEU A 7 -25.98 64.06 23.81
C LEU A 7 -26.67 62.80 23.27
N LEU A 8 -27.95 62.90 22.91
CA LEU A 8 -28.69 61.78 22.31
C LEU A 8 -28.10 61.37 20.95
N ALA A 9 -27.71 62.35 20.11
CA ALA A 9 -27.05 62.06 18.84
C ALA A 9 -25.70 61.37 19.05
N ALA A 10 -24.89 61.83 20.00
CA ALA A 10 -23.61 61.22 20.32
C ALA A 10 -23.76 59.77 20.85
N LEU A 11 -24.75 59.53 21.72
CA LEU A 11 -25.06 58.18 22.22
C LEU A 11 -25.52 57.26 21.08
N GLY A 12 -26.39 57.75 20.20
CA GLY A 12 -26.85 57.00 19.03
C GLY A 12 -25.68 56.57 18.13
N VAL A 13 -24.78 57.50 17.81
CA VAL A 13 -23.57 57.22 17.01
C VAL A 13 -22.67 56.19 17.71
N SER A 14 -22.46 56.33 19.02
CA SER A 14 -21.64 55.39 19.80
C SER A 14 -22.22 53.97 19.78
N LEU A 15 -23.53 53.83 19.98
CA LEU A 15 -24.21 52.52 19.96
C LEU A 15 -24.13 51.87 18.58
N SER A 16 -24.38 52.63 17.51
CA SER A 16 -24.28 52.12 16.14
C SER A 16 -22.85 51.70 15.79
N ALA A 17 -21.85 52.46 16.21
CA ALA A 17 -20.44 52.12 16.00
C ALA A 17 -20.04 50.85 16.75
N ASN A 18 -20.45 50.70 18.02
CA ASN A 18 -20.18 49.49 18.80
C ASN A 18 -20.89 48.26 18.22
N ALA A 19 -22.14 48.40 17.77
CA ALA A 19 -22.85 47.32 17.10
C ALA A 19 -22.14 46.87 15.81
N GLY A 20 -21.68 47.83 14.99
CA GLY A 20 -20.91 47.55 13.79
C GLY A 20 -19.58 46.84 14.07
N LEU A 21 -18.85 47.29 15.09
CA LEU A 21 -17.59 46.65 15.53
C LEU A 21 -17.84 45.23 16.06
N GLY A 22 -18.90 45.03 16.85
CA GLY A 22 -19.28 43.71 17.34
C GLY A 22 -19.57 42.74 16.20
N TRP A 23 -20.32 43.17 15.19
CA TRP A 23 -20.62 42.33 14.02
C TRP A 23 -19.36 41.99 13.22
N ALA A 24 -18.50 42.98 12.97
CA ALA A 24 -17.23 42.76 12.28
C ALA A 24 -16.32 41.78 13.03
N TRP A 25 -16.27 41.88 14.36
CA TRP A 25 -15.50 40.99 15.21
C TRP A 25 -16.02 39.54 15.16
N VAL A 26 -17.34 39.34 15.24
CA VAL A 26 -17.93 37.98 15.12
C VAL A 26 -17.58 37.37 13.76
N GLY A 27 -17.75 38.12 12.67
CA GLY A 27 -17.42 37.64 11.33
C GLY A 27 -15.92 37.31 11.16
N ALA A 28 -15.04 38.12 11.75
CA ALA A 28 -13.60 37.85 11.75
C ALA A 28 -13.25 36.59 12.55
N ARG A 29 -13.87 36.42 13.73
CA ARG A 29 -13.69 35.26 14.60
C ARG A 29 -14.15 33.97 13.94
N GLU A 30 -15.31 33.98 13.29
CA GLU A 30 -15.83 32.82 12.55
C GLU A 30 -14.90 32.42 11.41
N LYS A 31 -14.46 33.39 10.59
CA LYS A 31 -13.48 33.12 9.51
C LYS A 31 -12.18 32.52 10.05
N ALA A 32 -11.66 33.05 11.16
CA ALA A 32 -10.48 32.51 11.80
C ALA A 32 -10.71 31.06 12.26
N ALA A 33 -11.83 30.79 12.93
CA ALA A 33 -12.20 29.45 13.38
C ALA A 33 -12.34 28.46 12.21
N THR A 34 -13.05 28.84 11.15
CA THR A 34 -13.20 28.02 9.93
C THR A 34 -11.85 27.73 9.28
N SER A 35 -10.95 28.72 9.20
CA SER A 35 -9.62 28.52 8.61
C SER A 35 -8.76 27.53 9.39
N ILE A 36 -8.88 27.51 10.72
CA ILE A 36 -8.18 26.55 11.59
C ILE A 36 -8.73 25.15 11.34
N LEU A 37 -10.06 24.99 11.35
CA LEU A 37 -10.70 23.70 11.07
C LEU A 37 -10.30 23.15 9.70
N GLN A 38 -10.40 23.98 8.65
CA GLN A 38 -10.01 23.57 7.29
C GLN A 38 -8.54 23.15 7.19
N ARG A 39 -7.64 23.88 7.87
CA ARG A 39 -6.23 23.53 7.92
C ARG A 39 -6.01 22.20 8.62
N ASP A 40 -6.66 21.98 9.74
CA ASP A 40 -6.49 20.78 10.55
C ASP A 40 -7.10 19.55 9.85
N ASP A 41 -8.25 19.71 9.19
CA ASP A 41 -8.85 18.68 8.32
C ASP A 41 -7.92 18.34 7.15
N ALA A 42 -7.36 19.34 6.47
CA ALA A 42 -6.41 19.11 5.37
C ALA A 42 -5.16 18.37 5.84
N ARG A 43 -4.64 18.70 7.03
CA ARG A 43 -3.52 17.99 7.65
C ARG A 43 -3.89 16.56 8.00
N ALA A 44 -5.06 16.33 8.59
CA ALA A 44 -5.52 14.99 8.93
C ALA A 44 -5.66 14.11 7.69
N ALA A 45 -6.25 14.64 6.62
CA ALA A 45 -6.35 13.94 5.34
C ALA A 45 -4.98 13.62 4.74
N ALA A 46 -4.04 14.58 4.76
CA ALA A 46 -2.68 14.36 4.26
C ALA A 46 -1.92 13.30 5.08
N SER A 47 -2.05 13.32 6.40
CA SER A 47 -1.47 12.29 7.28
C SER A 47 -2.06 10.92 6.97
N ALA A 48 -3.39 10.80 6.87
CA ALA A 48 -4.03 9.52 6.55
C ALA A 48 -3.57 8.93 5.20
N CYS A 49 -3.40 9.78 4.17
CA CYS A 49 -2.85 9.34 2.88
C CYS A 49 -1.39 8.85 3.00
N SER A 50 -0.59 9.54 3.82
CA SER A 50 0.82 9.17 4.05
C SER A 50 0.91 7.85 4.80
N ASP A 51 0.15 7.69 5.88
CA ASP A 51 0.10 6.48 6.69
C ASP A 51 -0.35 5.26 5.86
N ALA A 52 -1.42 5.42 5.07
CA ALA A 52 -1.89 4.36 4.18
C ALA A 52 -0.86 3.95 3.13
N THR A 53 -0.07 4.90 2.62
CA THR A 53 1.01 4.62 1.67
C THR A 53 2.16 3.86 2.34
N ASP A 54 2.50 4.21 3.58
CA ASP A 54 3.52 3.51 4.36
C ASP A 54 3.10 2.09 4.77
N ASP A 55 1.82 1.88 5.07
CA ASP A 55 1.24 0.55 5.28
C ASP A 55 1.31 -0.30 4.00
N LEU A 56 0.99 0.27 2.84
CA LEU A 56 1.11 -0.40 1.54
C LEU A 56 2.56 -0.77 1.24
N ARG A 57 3.51 0.12 1.52
CA ARG A 57 4.95 -0.13 1.38
C ARG A 57 5.40 -1.30 2.27
N THR A 58 4.98 -1.29 3.53
CA THR A 58 5.28 -2.37 4.48
C THR A 58 4.73 -3.72 4.02
N LEU A 59 3.50 -3.75 3.48
CA LEU A 59 2.91 -4.96 2.92
C LEU A 59 3.66 -5.44 1.66
N ALA A 60 4.05 -4.51 0.80
CA ALA A 60 4.81 -4.81 -0.41
C ALA A 60 6.18 -5.42 -0.06
N ASP A 61 6.89 -4.86 0.92
CA ASP A 61 8.18 -5.38 1.39
C ASP A 61 8.06 -6.81 1.95
N LYS A 62 7.00 -7.09 2.73
CA LYS A 62 6.71 -8.44 3.22
C LYS A 62 6.47 -9.42 2.07
N ARG A 63 5.61 -9.05 1.10
CA ARG A 63 5.32 -9.89 -0.08
C ARG A 63 6.56 -10.10 -0.95
N ALA A 64 7.40 -9.09 -1.10
CA ALA A 64 8.66 -9.20 -1.84
C ALA A 64 9.62 -10.20 -1.17
N ALA A 65 9.73 -10.16 0.16
CA ALA A 65 10.55 -11.11 0.91
C ALA A 65 10.04 -12.56 0.78
N GLU A 66 8.73 -12.77 0.88
CA GLU A 66 8.09 -14.08 0.68
C GLU A 66 8.26 -14.58 -0.75
N ALA A 67 8.02 -13.73 -1.74
CA ALA A 67 8.20 -14.06 -3.15
C ALA A 67 9.64 -14.44 -3.46
N LYS A 68 10.63 -13.74 -2.89
CA LYS A 68 12.06 -14.08 -3.05
C LYS A 68 12.39 -15.47 -2.49
N LYS A 69 11.80 -15.85 -1.36
CA LYS A 69 11.95 -17.22 -0.80
C LYS A 69 11.33 -18.26 -1.72
N ALA A 70 10.11 -18.00 -2.22
CA ALA A 70 9.43 -18.90 -3.15
C ALA A 70 10.20 -19.06 -4.47
N GLN A 71 10.75 -17.97 -5.01
CA GLN A 71 11.60 -17.99 -6.20
C GLN A 71 12.88 -18.80 -5.98
N ALA A 72 13.53 -18.65 -4.82
CA ALA A 72 14.70 -19.45 -4.47
C ALA A 72 14.36 -20.95 -4.42
N ALA A 73 13.28 -21.32 -3.71
CA ALA A 73 12.84 -22.72 -3.64
C ALA A 73 12.45 -23.29 -5.01
N ALA A 74 11.82 -22.49 -5.88
CA ALA A 74 11.50 -22.89 -7.25
C ALA A 74 12.77 -23.10 -8.09
N ARG A 75 13.77 -22.22 -7.93
CA ARG A 75 15.07 -22.34 -8.59
C ARG A 75 15.80 -23.61 -8.14
N ASP A 76 15.80 -23.91 -6.85
CA ASP A 76 16.44 -25.12 -6.32
C ASP A 76 15.78 -26.39 -6.89
N LYS A 77 14.45 -26.44 -6.93
CA LYS A 77 13.72 -27.53 -7.60
C LYS A 77 14.06 -27.64 -9.08
N ALA A 78 14.12 -26.51 -9.78
CA ALA A 78 14.47 -26.49 -11.20
C ALA A 78 15.89 -27.05 -11.44
N VAL A 79 16.86 -26.71 -10.60
CA VAL A 79 18.22 -27.25 -10.68
C VAL A 79 18.22 -28.77 -10.49
N ILE A 80 17.49 -29.29 -9.51
CA ILE A 80 17.38 -30.74 -9.28
C ILE A 80 16.77 -31.43 -10.51
N HIS A 81 15.69 -30.87 -11.07
CA HIS A 81 15.07 -31.43 -12.28
C HIS A 81 15.98 -31.36 -13.50
N GLN A 82 16.75 -30.29 -13.66
CA GLN A 82 17.73 -30.15 -14.73
C GLN A 82 18.85 -31.18 -14.61
N GLN A 83 19.37 -31.40 -13.40
CA GLN A 83 20.36 -32.45 -13.13
C GLN A 83 19.82 -33.84 -13.47
N ALA A 84 18.59 -34.16 -13.03
CA ALA A 84 17.95 -35.43 -13.34
C ALA A 84 17.75 -35.61 -14.85
N ALA A 85 17.31 -34.57 -15.56
CA ALA A 85 17.15 -34.59 -17.01
C ALA A 85 18.49 -34.84 -17.72
N ASN A 86 19.56 -34.14 -17.31
CA ASN A 86 20.89 -34.35 -17.86
C ASN A 86 21.36 -35.80 -17.66
N THR A 87 21.18 -36.35 -16.45
CA THR A 87 21.50 -37.75 -16.16
C THR A 87 20.74 -38.71 -17.08
N ILE A 88 19.43 -38.49 -17.29
CA ILE A 88 18.60 -39.34 -18.15
C ILE A 88 19.10 -39.29 -19.61
N LEU A 89 19.44 -38.08 -20.08
CA LEU A 89 19.91 -37.87 -21.45
C LEU A 89 21.33 -38.41 -21.67
N SER A 90 22.20 -38.36 -20.66
CA SER A 90 23.57 -38.89 -20.75
C SER A 90 23.68 -40.39 -20.47
N THR A 91 22.64 -41.00 -19.88
CA THR A 91 22.63 -42.44 -19.59
C THR A 91 22.56 -43.22 -20.90
N PRO A 92 23.47 -44.18 -21.16
CA PRO A 92 23.43 -45.03 -22.34
C PRO A 92 22.14 -45.90 -22.42
N ALA A 93 21.92 -46.55 -23.57
CA ALA A 93 20.85 -47.53 -23.71
C ALA A 93 21.10 -48.71 -22.76
N ALA A 94 20.05 -49.17 -22.06
CA ALA A 94 20.14 -50.29 -21.13
C ALA A 94 20.32 -51.63 -21.87
N VAL A 95 19.72 -51.73 -23.06
CA VAL A 95 19.85 -52.88 -23.98
C VAL A 95 20.48 -52.38 -25.28
N PRO A 96 21.73 -52.77 -25.58
CA PRO A 96 22.38 -52.39 -26.84
C PRO A 96 21.54 -52.83 -28.05
N ALA A 97 21.39 -51.95 -29.03
CA ALA A 97 20.63 -52.16 -30.27
C ALA A 97 19.12 -52.45 -30.12
N ASP A 98 18.54 -52.42 -28.91
CA ASP A 98 17.10 -52.52 -28.69
C ASP A 98 16.56 -51.28 -27.96
N ALA A 99 16.06 -50.34 -28.76
CA ALA A 99 15.52 -49.08 -28.26
C ALA A 99 14.19 -49.29 -27.49
N CYS A 100 13.36 -50.25 -27.90
CA CYS A 100 12.08 -50.53 -27.28
C CYS A 100 12.28 -51.15 -25.89
N ALA A 101 13.14 -52.17 -25.76
CA ALA A 101 13.47 -52.76 -24.47
C ALA A 101 14.17 -51.75 -23.54
N SER A 102 15.05 -50.91 -24.08
CA SER A 102 15.70 -49.83 -23.31
C SER A 102 14.69 -48.79 -22.80
N ALA A 103 13.67 -48.44 -23.59
CA ALA A 103 12.63 -47.51 -23.19
C ALA A 103 11.74 -48.10 -22.07
N GLN A 104 11.40 -49.39 -22.17
CA GLN A 104 10.62 -50.09 -21.15
C GLN A 104 11.34 -50.07 -19.79
N VAL A 105 12.64 -50.38 -19.75
CA VAL A 105 13.46 -50.33 -18.53
C VAL A 105 13.45 -48.93 -17.90
N ARG A 106 13.52 -47.86 -18.71
CA ARG A 106 13.46 -46.48 -18.23
C ARG A 106 12.09 -46.14 -17.64
N ILE A 107 10.99 -46.50 -18.30
CA ILE A 107 9.63 -46.27 -17.80
C ILE A 107 9.40 -47.04 -16.50
N ASP A 108 9.78 -48.32 -16.43
CA ASP A 108 9.61 -49.14 -15.23
C ASP A 108 10.40 -48.55 -14.05
N SER A 109 11.63 -48.06 -14.30
CA SER A 109 12.43 -47.40 -13.28
C SER A 109 11.78 -46.11 -12.76
N TRP A 110 11.18 -45.32 -13.66
CA TRP A 110 10.50 -44.08 -13.33
C TRP A 110 9.19 -44.30 -12.58
N LEU A 111 8.41 -45.31 -12.97
CA LEU A 111 7.19 -45.72 -12.28
C LEU A 111 7.51 -46.16 -10.84
N ARG A 112 8.55 -46.98 -10.62
CA ARG A 112 8.98 -47.37 -9.27
C ARG A 112 9.32 -46.18 -8.38
N GLY A 113 9.98 -45.17 -8.93
CA GLY A 113 10.32 -43.94 -8.20
C GLY A 113 9.11 -43.09 -7.79
N ARG A 114 7.95 -43.26 -8.43
CA ARG A 114 6.70 -42.55 -8.07
C ARG A 114 5.87 -43.22 -6.98
N VAL A 115 6.16 -44.49 -6.65
CA VAL A 115 5.40 -45.25 -5.64
C VAL A 115 6.02 -45.12 -4.23
N GLN A 116 7.18 -44.45 -4.11
CA GLN A 116 7.79 -44.17 -2.81
C GLN A 116 7.17 -42.89 -2.20
N PRO A 117 6.69 -42.93 -0.94
CA PRO A 117 5.98 -41.83 -0.29
C PRO A 117 6.86 -40.58 -0.08
#